data_AF-A0A1G6XCI9-F1
#
_entry.id   AF-A0A1G6XCI9-F1
#
_cell.length_a   1.000
_cell.length_b   1.000
_cell.length_c   1.000
_cell.angle_alpha   90.00
_cell.angle_beta   90.00
_cell.angle_gamma   90.00
#
_symmetry.space_group_name_H-M   'P 1'
#
loop_
_entity.id
_entity.type
_entity.pdbx_description
1 polymer ?
#
loop_
_entity_poly.entity_id
_entity_poly.type
_entity_poly.pdbx_seq_one_letter_code
_entity_poly.pdbx_strand_id
1 'polypeptide(L)'
;MSIEIRQDRFHIAAPQPGPRRPATLIRAAQAGQGRWRRDRDLARLLGLDQAPDRAAGLAALRRAEWRQEAARRARAPDYDPHRHVLLMIALLAELQAGQDASGPAQGTGPGPALRLVARPVPPNARGTCPPAPRA
;
A
#
# COMPACT_ATOMS: atom_id res chain seq x y z
N MET A 1 -18.57 24.08 35.02
CA MET A 1 -19.54 23.40 34.13
C MET A 1 -19.40 24.03 32.75
N SER A 2 -18.67 23.39 31.84
CA SER A 2 -18.77 23.55 30.38
C SER A 2 -17.90 22.49 29.73
N ILE A 3 -18.59 21.47 29.25
CA ILE A 3 -18.08 20.39 28.41
C ILE A 3 -18.26 20.90 26.98
N GLU A 4 -17.19 21.25 26.28
CA GLU A 4 -17.27 21.49 24.84
C GLU A 4 -16.58 20.32 24.12
N ILE A 5 -17.31 19.21 24.09
CA ILE A 5 -17.13 18.14 23.12
C ILE A 5 -17.47 18.76 21.76
N ARG A 6 -16.46 19.22 21.03
CA ARG A 6 -16.61 19.60 19.62
C ARG A 6 -16.13 18.45 18.75
N GLN A 7 -16.94 17.40 18.77
CA GLN A 7 -17.00 16.41 17.70
C GLN A 7 -17.66 17.09 16.51
N ASP A 8 -16.86 17.63 15.58
CA ASP A 8 -17.35 17.83 14.21
C ASP A 8 -16.19 17.73 13.24
N ARG A 9 -16.27 16.69 12.41
CA ARG A 9 -16.14 16.72 10.95
C ARG A 9 -15.52 15.40 10.52
N PHE A 10 -16.38 14.42 10.27
CA PHE A 10 -16.05 13.32 9.36
C PHE A 10 -15.74 13.95 8.00
N HIS A 11 -14.49 14.32 7.80
CA HIS A 11 -14.00 14.81 6.53
C HIS A 11 -13.96 13.59 5.59
N ILE A 12 -15.00 13.47 4.77
CA ILE A 12 -14.93 12.70 3.52
C ILE A 12 -13.93 13.47 2.66
N ALA A 13 -12.64 13.17 2.84
CA ALA A 13 -11.58 13.77 2.06
C ALA A 13 -11.83 13.40 0.60
N ALA A 14 -11.89 14.41 -0.27
CA ALA A 14 -11.78 14.20 -1.71
C ALA A 14 -10.58 13.29 -2.01
N PRO A 15 -10.57 12.52 -3.12
CA PRO A 15 -9.40 11.74 -3.51
C PRO A 15 -8.21 12.69 -3.74
N GLN A 16 -7.42 12.89 -2.70
CA GLN A 16 -6.22 13.69 -2.75
C GLN A 16 -5.25 12.98 -3.70
N PRO A 17 -4.57 13.67 -4.62
CA PRO A 17 -3.49 13.06 -5.40
C PRO A 17 -2.52 12.42 -4.42
N GLY A 18 -2.39 11.09 -4.52
CA GLY A 18 -1.79 10.26 -3.46
C GLY A 18 -0.42 10.81 -3.05
N PRO A 19 -0.11 10.88 -1.75
CA PRO A 19 1.16 11.40 -1.27
C PRO A 19 2.30 10.59 -1.91
N ARG A 20 3.12 11.25 -2.75
CA ARG A 20 4.35 10.65 -3.28
C ARG A 20 5.30 10.43 -2.11
N ARG A 21 5.36 9.20 -1.62
CA ARG A 21 6.30 8.82 -0.56
C ARG A 21 7.73 9.03 -1.05
N PRO A 22 8.54 9.86 -0.38
CA PRO A 22 9.95 10.03 -0.71
C PRO A 22 10.66 8.68 -0.77
N ALA A 23 11.36 8.39 -1.87
CA ALA A 23 12.02 7.09 -2.07
C ALA A 23 12.98 6.72 -0.93
N THR A 24 13.61 7.71 -0.30
CA THR A 24 14.47 7.54 0.88
C THR A 24 13.73 6.94 2.08
N LEU A 25 12.47 7.36 2.33
CA LEU A 25 11.67 6.82 3.44
C LEU A 25 11.28 5.37 3.19
N ILE A 26 10.96 5.03 1.95
CA ILE A 26 10.68 3.64 1.57
C ILE A 26 11.92 2.76 1.80
N ARG A 27 13.10 3.21 1.35
CA ARG A 27 14.36 2.46 1.53
C ARG A 27 14.73 2.28 3.00
N ALA A 28 14.63 3.34 3.79
CA ALA A 28 14.87 3.28 5.23
C ALA A 28 13.90 2.30 5.91
N ALA A 29 12.63 2.32 5.50
CA ALA A 29 11.63 1.43 6.04
C ALA A 29 11.89 -0.03 5.71
N GLN A 30 12.22 -0.34 4.45
CA GLN A 30 12.59 -1.69 4.01
C GLN A 30 13.76 -2.25 4.83
N ALA A 31 14.81 -1.46 5.06
CA ALA A 31 15.95 -1.88 5.88
C ALA A 31 15.57 -2.14 7.35
N GLY A 32 14.57 -1.44 7.86
CA GLY A 32 14.09 -1.58 9.24
C GLY A 32 13.14 -2.75 9.50
N GLN A 33 12.51 -3.32 8.46
CA GLN A 33 11.50 -4.38 8.62
C GLN A 33 12.04 -5.63 9.32
N GLY A 34 13.31 -5.99 9.13
CA GLY A 34 13.90 -7.20 9.73
C GLY A 34 13.98 -7.18 11.26
N ARG A 35 13.91 -6.00 11.89
CA ARG A 35 13.95 -5.84 13.36
C ARG A 35 12.57 -5.53 13.96
N TRP A 36 11.55 -5.38 13.12
CA TRP A 36 10.20 -5.02 13.54
C TRP A 36 9.51 -6.19 14.25
N ARG A 37 9.05 -5.95 15.48
CA ARG A 37 8.26 -6.91 16.26
C ARG A 37 6.86 -6.35 16.49
N ARG A 38 5.87 -6.89 15.76
CA ARG A 38 4.48 -6.43 15.76
C ARG A 38 3.93 -6.17 17.16
N ASP A 39 3.96 -7.16 18.05
CA ASP A 39 3.25 -7.07 19.34
C ASP A 39 3.79 -5.95 20.23
N ARG A 40 5.11 -5.78 20.29
CA ARG A 40 5.78 -4.76 21.12
C ARG A 40 5.82 -3.40 20.42
N ASP A 41 6.28 -3.38 19.18
CA ASP A 41 6.61 -2.14 18.48
C ASP A 41 5.34 -1.44 17.97
N LEU A 42 4.30 -2.17 17.56
CA LEU A 42 3.03 -1.58 17.14
C LEU A 42 2.31 -0.93 18.32
N ALA A 43 2.21 -1.64 19.45
CA ALA A 43 1.64 -1.12 20.69
C ALA A 43 2.35 0.16 21.13
N ARG A 44 3.69 0.11 21.21
CA ARG A 44 4.51 1.27 21.59
C ARG A 44 4.40 2.45 20.61
N LEU A 45 4.39 2.19 19.31
CA LEU A 45 4.31 3.25 18.28
C LEU A 45 2.95 3.97 18.30
N LEU A 46 1.88 3.22 18.58
CA LEU A 46 0.52 3.73 18.68
C LEU A 46 0.16 4.24 20.08
N GLY A 47 0.99 3.98 21.09
CA GLY A 47 0.73 4.37 22.49
C GLY A 47 -0.40 3.55 23.12
N LEU A 48 -0.49 2.26 22.78
CA LEU A 48 -1.47 1.32 23.29
C LEU A 48 -0.79 0.28 24.18
N ASP A 49 -1.53 -0.31 25.12
CA ASP A 49 -1.01 -1.38 25.99
C ASP A 49 -0.79 -2.70 25.23
N GLN A 50 -1.58 -2.94 24.19
CA GLN A 50 -1.51 -4.15 23.37
C GLN A 50 -1.64 -3.82 21.88
N ALA A 51 -1.05 -4.65 21.05
CA ALA A 51 -1.14 -4.51 19.61
C ALA A 51 -2.59 -4.74 19.16
N PRO A 52 -3.19 -3.80 18.41
CA PRO A 52 -4.54 -3.98 17.90
C PRO A 52 -4.60 -5.11 16.87
N ASP A 53 -5.82 -5.50 16.51
CA ASP A 53 -6.00 -6.34 15.32
C ASP A 53 -5.41 -5.65 14.08
N ARG A 54 -5.11 -6.45 13.07
CA ARG A 54 -4.43 -6.02 11.85
C ARG A 54 -5.18 -4.91 11.11
N ALA A 55 -6.51 -4.97 11.01
CA ALA A 55 -7.30 -4.00 10.28
C ALA A 55 -7.31 -2.65 11.01
N ALA A 56 -7.53 -2.66 12.33
CA ALA A 56 -7.45 -1.48 13.17
C ALA A 56 -6.03 -0.89 13.21
N GLY A 57 -5.00 -1.73 13.30
CA GLY A 57 -3.60 -1.34 13.24
C GLY A 57 -3.24 -0.62 11.94
N LEU A 58 -3.57 -1.21 10.80
CA LEU A 58 -3.36 -0.58 9.49
C LEU A 58 -4.09 0.76 9.35
N ALA A 59 -5.34 0.85 9.84
CA ALA A 59 -6.09 2.10 9.83
C ALA A 59 -5.47 3.18 10.72
N ALA A 60 -5.00 2.81 11.92
CA ALA A 60 -4.30 3.72 12.83
C ALA A 60 -2.96 4.21 12.24
N LEU A 61 -2.17 3.29 11.68
CA LEU A 61 -0.89 3.60 11.04
C LEU A 61 -1.05 4.54 9.83
N ARG A 62 -2.05 4.31 8.97
CA ARG A 62 -2.34 5.22 7.84
C ARG A 62 -2.67 6.63 8.30
N ARG A 63 -3.51 6.76 9.34
CA ARG A 63 -3.85 8.07 9.91
C ARG A 63 -2.63 8.76 10.52
N ALA A 64 -1.77 8.03 11.21
CA ALA A 64 -0.56 8.57 11.82
C ALA A 64 0.48 9.00 10.78
N GLU A 65 0.69 8.19 9.73
CA GLU A 65 1.59 8.53 8.62
C GLU A 65 1.09 9.76 7.85
N TRP A 66 -0.21 9.85 7.57
CA TRP A 66 -0.79 11.02 6.94
C TRP A 66 -0.48 12.32 7.70
N ARG A 67 -0.60 12.30 9.04
CA ARG A 67 -0.28 13.46 9.87
C ARG A 67 1.19 13.86 9.76
N GLN A 68 2.10 12.89 9.76
CA GLN A 68 3.54 13.16 9.62
C GLN A 68 3.93 13.65 8.22
N GLU A 69 3.27 13.15 7.18
CA GLU A 69 3.46 13.66 5.82
C GLU A 69 2.91 15.09 5.67
N ALA A 70 1.75 15.38 6.27
CA ALA A 70 1.22 16.74 6.32
C ALA A 70 2.16 17.70 7.07
N ALA A 71 2.66 17.30 8.25
CA ALA A 71 3.64 18.07 9.02
C ALA A 71 4.94 18.32 8.23
N ARG A 72 5.47 17.29 7.55
CA ARG A 72 6.64 17.40 6.68
C ARG A 72 6.44 18.45 5.58
N ARG A 73 5.29 18.41 4.90
CA ARG A 73 4.95 19.34 3.81
C ARG A 73 4.75 20.76 4.31
N ALA A 74 4.15 20.93 5.48
CA ALA A 74 3.97 22.22 6.14
C ALA A 74 5.25 22.76 6.80
N ARG A 75 6.35 21.97 6.82
CA ARG A 75 7.56 22.25 7.63
C ARG A 75 7.21 22.56 9.08
N ALA A 76 6.23 21.85 9.61
CA ALA A 76 5.71 22.08 10.94
C ALA A 76 6.73 21.61 12.00
N PRO A 77 6.79 22.28 13.18
CA PRO A 77 7.75 21.96 14.22
C PRO A 77 7.51 20.62 14.90
N ASP A 78 6.31 20.04 14.75
CA ASP A 78 5.92 18.72 15.24
C ASP A 78 6.24 17.58 14.24
N TYR A 79 6.88 17.91 13.11
CA TYR A 79 7.38 16.91 12.19
C TYR A 79 8.56 16.16 12.82
N ASP A 80 8.39 14.86 13.02
CA ASP A 80 9.42 13.96 13.51
C ASP A 80 9.81 12.96 12.40
N PRO A 81 10.98 13.14 11.74
CA PRO A 81 11.43 12.23 10.69
C PRO A 81 11.70 10.82 11.21
N HIS A 82 12.13 10.65 12.47
CA HIS A 82 12.36 9.34 13.06
C HIS A 82 11.03 8.60 13.26
N ARG A 83 10.01 9.28 13.80
CA ARG A 83 8.65 8.72 13.89
C ARG A 83 8.06 8.40 12.52
N HIS A 84 8.31 9.24 11.50
CA HIS A 84 7.85 8.97 10.13
C HIS A 84 8.47 7.66 9.59
N VAL A 85 9.77 7.46 9.76
CA VAL A 85 10.43 6.20 9.36
C VAL A 85 9.83 5.00 10.09
N LEU A 86 9.59 5.09 11.42
CA LEU A 86 8.97 4.00 12.18
C LEU A 86 7.55 3.66 11.69
N LEU A 87 6.75 4.67 11.36
CA LEU A 87 5.41 4.47 10.77
C LEU A 87 5.48 3.79 9.41
N MET A 88 6.49 4.13 8.61
CA MET A 88 6.72 3.49 7.32
C MET A 88 7.17 2.04 7.47
N ILE A 89 8.06 1.72 8.42
CA ILE A 89 8.45 0.34 8.76
C ILE A 89 7.21 -0.47 9.14
N ALA A 90 6.42 0.06 10.08
CA ALA A 90 5.21 -0.59 10.57
C ALA A 90 4.19 -0.85 9.46
N LEU A 91 3.92 0.14 8.61
CA LEU A 91 3.00 0.00 7.48
C LEU A 91 3.44 -1.08 6.51
N LEU A 92 4.70 -1.07 6.09
CA LEU A 92 5.21 -2.07 5.14
C LEU A 92 5.20 -3.47 5.76
N ALA A 93 5.58 -3.60 7.04
CA ALA A 93 5.56 -4.88 7.73
C ALA A 93 4.14 -5.43 7.89
N GLU A 94 3.16 -4.59 8.28
CA GLU A 94 1.76 -5.02 8.36
C GLU A 94 1.20 -5.38 6.97
N LEU A 95 1.58 -4.68 5.90
CA LEU A 95 1.15 -5.05 4.55
C LEU A 95 1.73 -6.41 4.12
N GLN A 96 3.03 -6.63 4.33
CA GLN A 96 3.72 -7.88 3.98
C GLN A 96 3.09 -9.09 4.68
N ALA A 97 2.93 -9.02 6.00
CA ALA A 97 2.41 -10.15 6.78
C ALA A 97 0.95 -10.55 6.41
N GLY A 98 0.25 -9.74 5.61
CA GLY A 98 -1.10 -10.08 5.11
C GLY A 98 -1.06 -10.90 3.85
N GLN A 99 -0.03 -10.70 3.05
CA GLN A 99 0.24 -11.47 1.85
C GLN A 99 0.73 -12.87 2.22
N ASP A 100 1.57 -12.98 3.25
CA ASP A 100 2.07 -14.26 3.75
C ASP A 100 0.94 -15.15 4.30
N ALA A 101 -0.08 -14.54 4.90
CA ALA A 101 -1.29 -15.25 5.34
C ALA A 101 -2.20 -15.70 4.17
N SER A 102 -1.93 -15.22 2.94
CA SER A 102 -2.79 -15.38 1.77
C SER A 102 -2.22 -16.33 0.68
N GLY A 103 -1.23 -17.19 0.96
CA GLY A 103 -0.65 -18.10 -0.06
C GLY A 103 -0.45 -19.58 0.39
N PRO A 104 -0.64 -20.61 -0.48
CA PRO A 104 -1.39 -20.67 -1.73
C PRO A 104 -2.64 -21.60 -1.59
N ALA A 105 -3.85 -21.07 -1.83
CA ALA A 105 -4.95 -21.92 -2.26
C ALA A 105 -4.79 -22.18 -3.78
N GLN A 106 -3.84 -23.04 -4.15
CA GLN A 106 -3.73 -23.62 -5.49
C GLN A 106 -3.79 -25.15 -5.37
N GLY A 107 -4.80 -25.73 -6.01
CA GLY A 107 -4.89 -27.16 -6.31
C GLY A 107 -5.77 -27.97 -5.38
N THR A 108 -7.09 -27.98 -5.62
CA THR A 108 -7.94 -29.19 -5.81
C THR A 108 -9.42 -28.79 -5.81
N GLY A 109 -10.09 -28.96 -6.95
CA GLY A 109 -11.56 -28.99 -7.06
C GLY A 109 -12.19 -27.95 -8.00
N PRO A 110 -13.17 -28.30 -8.85
CA PRO A 110 -13.43 -27.64 -10.13
C PRO A 110 -14.53 -26.56 -10.07
N GLY A 111 -14.36 -25.47 -10.81
CA GLY A 111 -15.38 -24.43 -11.03
C GLY A 111 -14.76 -23.18 -11.67
N PRO A 112 -15.44 -22.53 -12.64
CA PRO A 112 -14.87 -22.36 -13.97
C PRO A 112 -13.83 -21.25 -14.03
N ALA A 113 -12.64 -21.65 -14.46
CA ALA A 113 -11.63 -20.73 -14.94
C ALA A 113 -12.17 -20.02 -16.18
N LEU A 114 -12.46 -18.72 -16.05
CA LEU A 114 -12.33 -17.78 -17.16
C LEU A 114 -10.84 -17.71 -17.51
N ARG A 115 -10.39 -18.74 -18.20
CA ARG A 115 -9.06 -18.86 -18.76
C ARG A 115 -9.07 -17.96 -20.00
N LEU A 116 -8.50 -16.78 -19.88
CA LEU A 116 -8.19 -15.94 -21.03
C LEU A 116 -7.12 -16.68 -21.85
N VAL A 117 -7.57 -17.56 -22.74
CA VAL A 117 -6.71 -18.19 -23.73
C VAL A 117 -6.25 -17.08 -24.66
N ALA A 118 -4.95 -16.82 -24.67
CA ALA A 118 -4.33 -16.02 -25.72
C ALA A 118 -4.72 -16.62 -27.07
N ARG A 119 -5.48 -15.87 -27.88
CA ARG A 119 -5.82 -16.26 -29.23
C ARG A 119 -4.52 -16.30 -30.05
N PRO A 120 -4.12 -17.44 -30.65
CA PRO A 120 -3.00 -17.42 -31.57
C PRO A 120 -3.36 -16.54 -32.77
N VAL A 121 -2.48 -15.59 -33.08
CA VAL A 121 -2.56 -14.77 -34.29
C VAL A 121 -2.33 -15.70 -35.50
N PRO A 122 -3.20 -15.70 -36.54
CA PRO A 122 -2.92 -16.46 -37.74
C PRO A 122 -1.76 -15.80 -38.51
N PRO A 123 -0.73 -16.55 -38.94
CA PRO A 123 0.24 -16.04 -39.89
C PRO A 123 -0.39 -16.13 -41.28
N ASN A 124 -0.90 -15.03 -41.84
CA ASN A 124 -1.00 -14.93 -43.29
C ASN A 124 -1.14 -13.48 -43.77
N ALA A 125 -0.06 -12.98 -44.34
CA ALA A 125 -0.11 -12.04 -45.44
C ALA A 125 1.11 -12.30 -46.34
N ARG A 126 1.11 -13.48 -47.00
CA ARG A 126 1.85 -13.64 -48.26
C ARG A 126 1.22 -12.68 -49.27
N GLY A 127 1.71 -11.46 -49.31
CA GLY A 127 1.52 -10.55 -50.43
C GLY A 127 2.28 -11.11 -51.63
N THR A 128 1.63 -11.94 -52.43
CA THR A 128 2.01 -12.16 -53.82
C THR A 128 1.83 -10.84 -54.57
N CYS A 129 2.93 -10.20 -54.97
CA CYS A 129 2.89 -9.20 -56.03
C CYS A 129 2.58 -9.90 -57.37
N PRO A 130 1.57 -9.47 -58.13
CA PRO A 130 1.44 -9.89 -59.53
C PRO A 130 2.55 -9.22 -60.36
N PRO A 131 3.18 -9.92 -61.33
CA PRO A 131 4.08 -9.28 -62.27
C PRO A 131 3.30 -8.41 -63.28
N ALA A 132 3.86 -7.24 -63.60
CA ALA A 132 3.31 -6.28 -64.55
C ALA A 132 3.33 -6.81 -66.00
N PRO A 133 2.41 -6.37 -66.88
CA PRO A 133 2.48 -6.66 -68.31
C PRO A 133 3.60 -5.83 -68.98
N ARG A 134 4.39 -6.44 -69.86
CA ARG A 134 5.28 -5.71 -70.80
C ARG A 134 4.67 -5.74 -72.20
N ALA A 135 4.66 -4.56 -72.82
CA ALA A 135 4.48 -4.33 -74.25
C ALA A 135 5.67 -4.87 -75.06
#